data_AF-A0AA42YYG3-F1
#
_entry.id   AF-A0AA42YYG3-F1
#
_cell.length_a   1.000
_cell.length_b   1.000
_cell.length_c   1.000
_cell.angle_alpha   90.00
_cell.angle_beta   90.00
_cell.angle_gamma   90.00
#
_symmetry.space_group_name_H-M   'P 1'
#
loop_
_entity.id
_entity.type
_entity.pdbx_description
1 polymer ?
#
loop_
_entity_poly.entity_id
_entity_poly.type
_entity_poly.pdbx_seq_one_letter_code
_entity_poly.pdbx_strand_id
1 'polypeptide(L)'
;MTHVRLNRFAFVALTFLIWASPAFAQQEATAPVEDVPEEQQETPEGEPSEGTEVIEVPPPEPTASESDPSQETDQEAKVESRVPGEQLRPGGDDEMMADHPVDRGDIKFRPGKGVEINSADDKFQLRIRVRVQFLWTILSGEVGPADADEPDEVTNNFRIRRARFIFQGHAFGKHNQYKLEIDPLRADNVVLDYYLDFTKKRDVQVRIGQYKISSNRQRVISSGNLQMVDRSRVNAEFSLDRDIGIDIRSRDFLGKDKMRYVLGITSGTGLNNPQFKDFAMVYLVRFEYLPFGIFRDYSEVDFARTKPRLSIGSTYSFFQNADRARGMVGAPFADGGTADYHFLFVDAIFKARGFSAISEFAYRTGKRQFGDITEDDEGNPIEPTAARNGLGWMLQAGYLLPRTRFEFAARGSMIFGSSKRAPTSLNDSYGGTFSLSYYFARHPFKIQADVSQIWNEQERFGQGETVFRLQLQASI
;
A
#
# COMPACT_ATOMS: atom_id res chain seq x y z
N MET A 1 -20.65 22.10 -61.04
CA MET A 1 -19.20 21.85 -61.25
C MET A 1 -18.44 22.46 -60.07
N THR A 2 -18.09 21.63 -59.08
CA THR A 2 -16.71 21.17 -58.75
C THR A 2 -15.86 22.27 -58.08
N HIS A 3 -15.22 22.15 -56.91
CA HIS A 3 -15.29 21.27 -55.72
C HIS A 3 -14.53 22.03 -54.60
N VAL A 4 -14.98 21.88 -53.37
CA VAL A 4 -14.36 22.36 -52.11
C VAL A 4 -13.34 21.33 -51.58
N ARG A 5 -12.28 21.78 -50.89
CA ARG A 5 -11.56 20.96 -49.91
C ARG A 5 -11.23 21.75 -48.63
N LEU A 6 -11.74 21.26 -47.50
CA LEU A 6 -11.34 21.59 -46.13
C LEU A 6 -11.15 20.26 -45.39
N ASN A 7 -9.97 20.00 -44.85
CA ASN A 7 -9.65 18.75 -44.14
C ASN A 7 -10.08 18.82 -42.66
N ARG A 8 -10.74 17.75 -42.20
CA ARG A 8 -11.10 17.48 -40.79
C ARG A 8 -10.22 16.33 -40.27
N PHE A 9 -9.75 16.46 -39.02
CA PHE A 9 -9.16 15.36 -38.25
C PHE A 9 -10.25 14.61 -37.48
N ALA A 10 -10.16 13.29 -37.49
CA ALA A 10 -11.15 12.33 -37.00
C ALA A 10 -10.93 11.94 -35.53
N PHE A 11 -12.03 11.82 -34.79
CA PHE A 11 -12.14 11.07 -33.53
C PHE A 11 -12.66 9.66 -33.88
N VAL A 12 -12.00 8.61 -33.38
CA VAL A 12 -12.48 7.23 -33.46
C VAL A 12 -12.96 6.81 -32.08
N ALA A 13 -14.26 6.52 -31.95
CA ALA A 13 -14.87 5.85 -30.82
C ALA A 13 -15.11 4.39 -31.21
N LEU A 14 -14.69 3.46 -30.34
CA LEU A 14 -14.84 2.02 -30.53
C LEU A 14 -15.95 1.54 -29.57
N THR A 15 -17.08 1.13 -30.14
CA THR A 15 -18.19 0.48 -29.45
C THR A 15 -18.12 -1.01 -29.75
N PHE A 16 -18.20 -1.87 -28.73
CA PHE A 16 -18.51 -3.29 -28.94
C PHE A 16 -19.69 -3.71 -28.05
N LEU A 17 -20.65 -4.34 -28.71
CA LEU A 17 -21.91 -4.88 -28.23
C LEU A 17 -21.83 -6.39 -28.44
N ILE A 18 -22.12 -7.22 -27.43
CA ILE A 18 -22.37 -8.66 -27.64
C ILE A 18 -23.55 -9.10 -26.78
N TRP A 19 -24.55 -9.66 -27.45
CA TRP A 19 -25.66 -10.46 -26.93
C TRP A 19 -25.53 -11.83 -27.59
N ALA A 20 -25.59 -12.92 -26.82
CA ALA A 20 -26.00 -14.25 -27.29
C ALA A 20 -26.16 -15.22 -26.11
N SER A 21 -27.40 -15.67 -25.88
CA SER A 21 -27.70 -16.97 -25.28
C SER A 21 -27.77 -18.03 -26.39
N PRO A 22 -27.63 -19.33 -26.05
CA PRO A 22 -28.78 -20.19 -26.29
C PRO A 22 -29.04 -21.23 -25.17
N ALA A 23 -30.29 -21.68 -25.12
CA ALA A 23 -30.82 -22.78 -24.32
C ALA A 23 -30.73 -24.13 -25.06
N PHE A 24 -30.64 -25.27 -24.34
CA PHE A 24 -30.99 -26.69 -24.67
C PHE A 24 -30.37 -27.57 -23.54
N ALA A 25 -30.84 -28.73 -23.08
CA ALA A 25 -32.14 -29.37 -22.97
C ALA A 25 -32.03 -30.48 -21.89
N GLN A 26 -33.15 -30.63 -21.17
CA GLN A 26 -33.67 -31.71 -20.32
C GLN A 26 -33.26 -33.17 -20.65
N GLN A 27 -32.90 -33.96 -19.61
CA GLN A 27 -33.15 -35.40 -19.55
C GLN A 27 -33.38 -35.87 -18.10
N GLU A 28 -34.24 -36.88 -17.96
CA GLU A 28 -34.99 -37.32 -16.77
C GLU A 28 -34.25 -38.16 -15.72
N ALA A 29 -34.70 -37.98 -14.47
CA ALA A 29 -35.03 -38.92 -13.38
C ALA A 29 -34.34 -40.28 -13.24
N THR A 30 -33.82 -40.52 -12.03
CA THR A 30 -34.07 -41.74 -11.23
C THR A 30 -34.11 -41.37 -9.73
N ALA A 31 -35.00 -42.01 -8.97
CA ALA A 31 -35.22 -41.86 -7.52
C ALA A 31 -35.04 -43.24 -6.84
N PRO A 32 -35.31 -43.39 -5.54
CA PRO A 32 -34.49 -43.02 -4.38
C PRO A 32 -33.98 -44.28 -3.64
N VAL A 33 -33.04 -44.13 -2.69
CA VAL A 33 -32.69 -45.22 -1.75
C VAL A 33 -32.74 -44.68 -0.32
N GLU A 34 -33.23 -45.55 0.55
CA GLU A 34 -33.82 -45.37 1.88
C GLU A 34 -32.89 -44.84 2.98
N ASP A 35 -33.55 -44.18 3.94
CA ASP A 35 -33.07 -43.78 5.27
C ASP A 35 -32.77 -44.98 6.20
N VAL A 36 -32.10 -44.62 7.32
CA VAL A 36 -32.10 -45.20 8.69
C VAL A 36 -30.78 -45.91 9.09
N PRO A 37 -30.26 -45.77 10.35
CA PRO A 37 -30.41 -44.71 11.37
C PRO A 37 -29.07 -44.18 11.95
N GLU A 38 -29.20 -43.12 12.77
CA GLU A 38 -28.23 -42.64 13.77
C GLU A 38 -27.68 -43.76 14.66
N GLU A 39 -26.37 -43.75 14.89
CA GLU A 39 -25.73 -44.47 15.98
C GLU A 39 -24.88 -43.52 16.82
N GLN A 40 -25.28 -43.43 18.10
CA GLN A 40 -24.63 -42.70 19.17
C GLN A 40 -23.28 -43.37 19.49
N GLN A 41 -22.22 -42.57 19.69
CA GLN A 41 -21.04 -43.05 20.42
C GLN A 41 -20.66 -42.10 21.55
N GLU A 42 -20.42 -42.78 22.67
CA GLU A 42 -20.31 -42.34 24.04
C GLU A 42 -19.07 -41.48 24.34
N THR A 43 -19.27 -40.51 25.23
CA THR A 43 -18.26 -39.93 26.12
C THR A 43 -17.72 -40.97 27.12
N PRO A 44 -16.42 -40.98 27.43
CA PRO A 44 -15.93 -41.47 28.71
C PRO A 44 -15.73 -40.30 29.69
N GLU A 45 -16.43 -40.37 30.82
CA GLU A 45 -16.08 -39.67 32.06
C GLU A 45 -14.78 -40.23 32.64
N GLY A 46 -13.88 -39.35 33.07
CA GLY A 46 -12.72 -39.64 33.90
C GLY A 46 -12.74 -38.78 35.17
N GLU A 47 -12.67 -39.45 36.31
CA GLU A 47 -12.80 -38.98 37.70
C GLU A 47 -11.74 -37.95 38.19
N PRO A 48 -11.96 -37.31 39.35
CA PRO A 48 -11.35 -36.04 39.73
C PRO A 48 -10.01 -36.22 40.47
N SER A 49 -9.00 -35.41 40.14
CA SER A 49 -7.77 -35.31 40.94
C SER A 49 -7.77 -34.04 41.80
N GLU A 50 -7.87 -34.26 43.11
CA GLU A 50 -7.17 -33.60 44.21
C GLU A 50 -6.59 -32.19 44.02
N GLY A 51 -7.13 -31.26 44.82
CA GLY A 51 -6.35 -30.39 45.70
C GLY A 51 -5.31 -29.46 45.07
N THR A 52 -5.74 -28.29 44.60
CA THR A 52 -4.83 -27.16 44.38
C THR A 52 -4.41 -26.57 45.74
N GLU A 53 -3.23 -26.93 46.22
CA GLU A 53 -2.52 -26.11 47.22
C GLU A 53 -2.22 -24.74 46.58
N VAL A 54 -2.73 -23.69 47.21
CA VAL A 54 -2.38 -22.31 46.90
C VAL A 54 -0.96 -22.08 47.41
N ILE A 55 0.03 -22.09 46.51
CA ILE A 55 1.35 -21.53 46.81
C ILE A 55 1.19 -20.01 46.81
N GLU A 56 0.99 -19.45 47.99
CA GLU A 56 1.09 -18.02 48.24
C GLU A 56 2.56 -17.63 48.11
N VAL A 57 2.95 -17.11 46.94
CA VAL A 57 4.27 -16.51 46.74
C VAL A 57 4.28 -15.18 47.49
N PRO A 58 5.07 -15.01 48.57
CA PRO A 58 5.15 -13.73 49.25
C PRO A 58 5.71 -12.67 48.28
N PRO A 59 5.21 -11.42 48.34
CA PRO A 59 5.72 -10.35 47.49
C PRO A 59 7.24 -10.19 47.75
N PRO A 60 8.05 -9.97 46.70
CA PRO A 60 9.48 -9.77 46.88
C PRO A 60 9.71 -8.57 47.80
N GLU A 61 10.57 -8.76 48.81
CA GLU A 61 11.03 -7.66 49.67
C GLU A 61 11.61 -6.54 48.80
N PRO A 62 11.36 -5.26 49.14
CA PRO A 62 11.83 -4.12 48.38
C PRO A 62 13.36 -4.13 48.41
N THR A 63 13.95 -4.68 47.35
CA THR A 63 15.38 -4.63 47.15
C THR A 63 15.73 -3.18 46.86
N ALA A 64 16.70 -2.67 47.60
CA ALA A 64 17.11 -1.28 47.61
C ALA A 64 17.24 -0.67 46.21
N SER A 65 16.58 0.47 46.02
CA SER A 65 16.93 1.52 45.05
C SER A 65 17.29 1.00 43.64
N GLU A 66 16.27 0.69 42.83
CA GLU A 66 16.43 0.91 41.39
C GLU A 66 16.71 2.41 41.20
N SER A 67 17.97 2.72 40.91
CA SER A 67 18.38 4.04 40.48
C SER A 67 17.54 4.42 39.27
N ASP A 68 16.73 5.46 39.45
CA ASP A 68 16.06 6.16 38.37
C ASP A 68 17.07 6.43 37.23
N PRO A 69 16.85 5.94 35.99
CA PRO A 69 17.78 6.18 34.89
C PRO A 69 17.83 7.65 34.48
N SER A 70 16.96 8.51 35.03
CA SER A 70 17.09 9.97 34.93
C SER A 70 18.08 10.57 35.93
N GLN A 71 18.62 9.79 36.87
CA GLN A 71 19.69 10.20 37.79
C GLN A 71 21.10 9.76 37.34
N GLU A 72 21.22 8.88 36.35
CA GLU A 72 22.50 8.57 35.68
C GLU A 72 22.58 9.26 34.31
N THR A 73 22.70 10.59 34.28
CA THR A 73 23.52 11.36 33.28
C THR A 73 23.43 12.88 33.39
N ASP A 74 22.81 13.45 34.42
CA ASP A 74 22.85 14.92 34.65
C ASP A 74 23.89 15.34 35.71
N GLN A 75 24.96 14.55 35.88
CA GLN A 75 26.22 15.19 36.29
C GLN A 75 26.66 16.01 35.09
N GLU A 76 26.44 17.33 35.13
CA GLU A 76 27.10 18.29 34.25
C GLU A 76 28.57 17.89 34.16
N ALA A 77 28.93 17.17 33.10
CA ALA A 77 30.31 16.87 32.81
C ALA A 77 30.98 18.23 32.74
N LYS A 78 31.88 18.51 33.71
CA LYS A 78 32.75 19.69 33.68
C LYS A 78 33.20 19.84 32.24
N VAL A 79 32.76 20.92 31.58
CA VAL A 79 33.08 21.22 30.18
C VAL A 79 34.53 20.84 29.96
N GLU A 80 34.78 19.74 29.23
CA GLU A 80 36.14 19.27 28.98
C GLU A 80 36.91 20.47 28.43
N SER A 81 37.99 20.84 29.11
CA SER A 81 38.76 22.03 28.76
C SER A 81 39.29 21.82 27.34
N ARG A 82 38.73 22.58 26.39
CA ARG A 82 39.15 22.55 24.98
C ARG A 82 40.65 22.80 24.91
N VAL A 83 41.37 22.01 24.12
CA VAL A 83 42.77 22.28 23.78
C VAL A 83 42.83 23.68 23.15
N PRO A 84 43.48 24.67 23.77
CA PRO A 84 43.51 26.03 23.24
C PRO A 84 44.27 26.07 21.90
N GLY A 85 43.65 26.66 20.87
CA GLY A 85 44.36 27.07 19.65
C GLY A 85 44.29 26.11 18.45
N GLU A 86 43.77 24.89 18.59
CA GLU A 86 43.54 23.99 17.45
C GLU A 86 42.04 23.71 17.29
N GLN A 87 41.41 24.33 16.29
CA GLN A 87 40.08 23.93 15.84
C GLN A 87 40.21 22.62 15.04
N LEU A 88 40.37 21.50 15.76
CA LEU A 88 40.43 20.16 15.17
C LEU A 88 39.08 19.71 14.58
N ARG A 89 37.99 20.36 15.00
CA ARG A 89 36.65 20.08 14.48
C ARG A 89 36.46 20.72 13.10
N PRO A 90 35.74 20.05 12.18
CA PRO A 90 35.28 20.68 10.96
C PRO A 90 34.54 21.99 11.23
N GLY A 91 34.69 22.98 10.34
CA GLY A 91 33.98 24.25 10.47
C GLY A 91 32.45 24.05 10.49
N GLY A 92 31.77 24.73 11.40
CA GLY A 92 30.31 24.66 11.58
C GLY A 92 29.82 23.52 12.48
N ASP A 93 30.70 22.66 12.98
CA ASP A 93 30.34 21.55 13.89
C ASP A 93 29.70 22.06 15.19
N ASP A 94 30.30 23.08 15.81
CA ASP A 94 29.75 23.73 17.01
C ASP A 94 28.37 24.37 16.75
N GLU A 95 28.10 24.88 15.54
CA GLU A 95 26.79 25.45 15.19
C GLU A 95 25.72 24.41 14.90
N MET A 96 26.11 23.21 14.45
CA MET A 96 25.20 22.08 14.21
C MET A 96 24.81 21.37 15.50
N MET A 97 25.70 21.40 16.49
CA MET A 97 25.54 20.76 17.80
C MET A 97 25.04 21.72 18.88
N ALA A 98 24.94 23.03 18.58
CA ALA A 98 24.38 24.02 19.50
C ALA A 98 22.88 23.79 19.74
N ASP A 99 22.37 24.34 20.83
CA ASP A 99 20.94 24.33 21.11
C ASP A 99 20.17 25.08 20.01
N HIS A 100 19.16 24.40 19.46
CA HIS A 100 18.22 24.98 18.51
C HIS A 100 16.88 25.24 19.23
N PRO A 101 16.70 26.41 19.86
CA PRO A 101 15.54 26.67 20.72
C PRO A 101 14.25 26.58 19.91
N VAL A 102 13.29 25.81 20.43
CA VAL A 102 11.94 25.71 19.87
C VAL A 102 11.19 27.01 20.10
N ASP A 103 10.65 27.59 19.03
CA ASP A 103 9.76 28.74 19.15
C ASP A 103 8.40 28.25 19.65
N ARG A 104 8.14 28.45 20.95
CA ARG A 104 6.87 28.06 21.59
C ARG A 104 5.66 28.77 20.95
N GLY A 105 5.85 29.93 20.33
CA GLY A 105 4.80 30.66 19.61
C GLY A 105 4.48 30.09 18.23
N ASP A 106 5.36 29.27 17.63
CA ASP A 106 5.15 28.68 16.30
C ASP A 106 4.61 27.23 16.35
N ILE A 107 4.20 26.75 17.52
CA ILE A 107 3.49 25.48 17.66
C ILE A 107 2.06 25.65 17.12
N LYS A 108 1.74 24.94 16.04
CA LYS A 108 0.44 25.06 15.36
C LYS A 108 -0.15 23.71 14.97
N PHE A 109 -1.45 23.57 15.18
CA PHE A 109 -2.22 22.47 14.63
C PHE A 109 -2.65 22.77 13.19
N ARG A 110 -2.39 21.85 12.27
CA ARG A 110 -2.83 21.94 10.87
C ARG A 110 -3.60 20.67 10.51
N PRO A 111 -4.92 20.75 10.21
CA PRO A 111 -5.72 19.58 9.84
C PRO A 111 -5.07 18.76 8.74
N GLY A 112 -4.84 17.47 9.01
CA GLY A 112 -4.18 16.62 8.04
C GLY A 112 -2.72 16.94 7.81
N LYS A 113 -2.05 17.61 8.76
CA LYS A 113 -0.60 17.70 8.91
C LYS A 113 -0.18 17.30 10.32
N GLY A 114 -1.03 17.56 11.31
CA GLY A 114 -0.75 17.28 12.71
C GLY A 114 -0.37 18.54 13.48
N VAL A 115 0.24 18.34 14.64
CA VAL A 115 0.92 19.39 15.40
C VAL A 115 2.30 19.60 14.77
N GLU A 116 2.62 20.85 14.44
CA GLU A 116 3.90 21.28 13.86
C GLU A 116 4.66 22.09 14.90
N ILE A 117 5.92 21.70 15.14
CA ILE A 117 6.85 22.32 16.08
C ILE A 117 8.10 22.70 15.27
N ASN A 118 8.54 23.95 15.35
CA ASN A 118 9.69 24.46 14.63
C ASN A 118 10.70 25.11 15.59
N SER A 119 11.99 25.01 15.29
CA SER A 119 13.01 25.83 15.94
C SER A 119 12.96 27.26 15.42
N ALA A 120 13.36 28.23 16.25
CA ALA A 120 13.38 29.65 15.88
C ALA A 120 14.31 29.96 14.68
N ASP A 121 15.35 29.14 14.49
CA ASP A 121 16.29 29.24 13.38
C ASP A 121 15.89 28.39 12.15
N ASP A 122 14.72 27.75 12.19
CA ASP A 122 14.16 26.97 11.09
C ASP A 122 15.00 25.74 10.67
N LYS A 123 16.03 25.38 11.46
CA LYS A 123 16.92 24.22 11.21
C LYS A 123 16.33 22.90 11.69
N PHE A 124 15.33 22.94 12.57
CA PHE A 124 14.59 21.78 13.06
C PHE A 124 13.08 21.96 12.89
N GLN A 125 12.40 20.90 12.49
CA GLN A 125 10.95 20.79 12.46
C GLN A 125 10.53 19.38 12.85
N LEU A 126 9.48 19.27 13.65
CA LEU A 126 8.77 18.03 13.92
C LEU A 126 7.26 18.22 13.65
N ARG A 127 6.69 17.32 12.85
CA ARG A 127 5.25 17.19 12.64
C ARG A 127 4.77 15.85 13.16
N ILE A 128 3.88 15.89 14.16
CA ILE A 128 3.28 14.71 14.79
C ILE A 128 1.84 14.60 14.33
N ARG A 129 1.48 13.46 13.75
CA ARG A 129 0.11 13.17 13.28
C ARG A 129 -0.34 11.80 13.74
N VAL A 130 -1.60 11.72 14.16
CA VAL A 130 -2.30 10.46 14.43
C VAL A 130 -3.38 10.25 13.36
N ARG A 131 -3.51 9.04 12.83
CA ARG A 131 -4.58 8.71 11.88
C ARG A 131 -5.26 7.41 12.24
N VAL A 132 -6.58 7.46 12.42
CA VAL A 132 -7.42 6.29 12.69
C VAL A 132 -8.41 6.08 11.53
N GLN A 133 -8.62 4.81 11.17
CA GLN A 133 -9.63 4.40 10.20
C GLN A 133 -10.47 3.25 10.77
N PHE A 134 -11.76 3.50 10.97
CA PHE A 134 -12.74 2.48 11.31
C PHE A 134 -13.33 1.94 10.02
N LEU A 135 -13.41 0.61 9.89
CA LEU A 135 -13.95 -0.06 8.72
C LEU A 135 -15.05 -1.02 9.16
N TRP A 136 -16.20 -0.88 8.54
CA TRP A 136 -17.25 -1.88 8.51
C TRP A 136 -17.28 -2.52 7.11
N THR A 137 -17.39 -3.84 7.03
CA THR A 137 -17.41 -4.59 5.77
C THR A 137 -18.49 -5.67 5.84
N ILE A 138 -19.29 -5.75 4.78
CA ILE A 138 -20.17 -6.87 4.49
C ILE A 138 -19.67 -7.49 3.19
N LEU A 139 -19.43 -8.80 3.22
CA LEU A 139 -19.05 -9.60 2.07
C LEU A 139 -20.13 -10.65 1.85
N SER A 140 -20.52 -10.86 0.61
CA SER A 140 -21.52 -11.85 0.19
C SER A 140 -21.07 -12.50 -1.11
N GLY A 141 -21.09 -13.83 -1.16
CA GLY A 141 -20.67 -14.68 -2.27
C GLY A 141 -19.81 -15.86 -1.79
N GLU A 142 -19.63 -16.89 -2.62
CA GLU A 142 -18.89 -18.11 -2.27
C GLU A 142 -17.46 -17.82 -1.78
N VAL A 143 -17.15 -18.27 -0.57
CA VAL A 143 -15.80 -18.36 -0.01
C VAL A 143 -15.46 -19.83 0.08
N GLY A 144 -15.19 -20.49 -1.06
CA GLY A 144 -14.87 -21.92 -1.06
C GLY A 144 -14.75 -22.53 -2.45
N PRO A 145 -14.19 -23.74 -2.57
CA PRO A 145 -14.27 -24.52 -3.81
C PRO A 145 -15.72 -24.81 -4.17
N ALA A 146 -16.04 -24.79 -5.47
CA ALA A 146 -17.39 -24.89 -6.06
C ALA A 146 -18.17 -26.19 -5.77
N ASP A 147 -17.64 -27.07 -4.93
CA ASP A 147 -18.19 -28.39 -4.59
C ASP A 147 -18.68 -28.49 -3.13
N ALA A 148 -18.69 -27.39 -2.37
CA ALA A 148 -19.27 -27.36 -1.03
C ALA A 148 -20.72 -26.84 -1.10
N ASP A 149 -21.70 -27.68 -0.74
CA ASP A 149 -23.11 -27.33 -0.52
C ASP A 149 -23.30 -26.40 0.72
N GLU A 150 -22.42 -25.42 0.90
CA GLU A 150 -22.53 -24.43 1.97
C GLU A 150 -23.20 -23.15 1.45
N PRO A 151 -24.21 -22.61 2.15
CA PRO A 151 -24.88 -21.39 1.74
C PRO A 151 -23.88 -20.23 1.69
N ASP A 152 -24.03 -19.33 0.71
CA ASP A 152 -23.26 -18.08 0.57
C ASP A 152 -23.03 -17.41 1.94
N GLU A 153 -21.81 -17.51 2.49
CA GLU A 153 -21.52 -17.00 3.83
C GLU A 153 -21.46 -15.48 3.79
N VAL A 154 -22.46 -14.81 4.39
CA VAL A 154 -22.42 -13.35 4.56
C VAL A 154 -21.51 -13.01 5.74
N THR A 155 -20.27 -12.64 5.46
CA THR A 155 -19.35 -12.17 6.49
C THR A 155 -19.64 -10.71 6.85
N ASN A 156 -19.78 -10.42 8.14
CA ASN A 156 -19.94 -9.07 8.68
C ASN A 156 -18.79 -8.75 9.65
N ASN A 157 -17.99 -7.73 9.35
CA ASN A 157 -16.80 -7.40 10.13
C ASN A 157 -16.73 -5.90 10.45
N PHE A 158 -16.59 -5.57 11.73
CA PHE A 158 -16.26 -4.23 12.20
C PHE A 158 -14.87 -4.24 12.84
N ARG A 159 -13.97 -3.37 12.36
CA ARG A 159 -12.60 -3.29 12.90
C ARG A 159 -12.00 -1.91 12.81
N ILE A 160 -11.00 -1.67 13.66
CA ILE A 160 -10.05 -0.58 13.46
C ILE A 160 -9.06 -1.05 12.39
N ARG A 161 -9.19 -0.52 11.18
CA ARG A 161 -8.38 -0.96 10.04
C ARG A 161 -6.94 -0.50 10.14
N ARG A 162 -6.73 0.73 10.62
CA ARG A 162 -5.41 1.40 10.71
C ARG A 162 -5.42 2.38 11.87
N ALA A 163 -4.39 2.36 12.69
CA ALA A 163 -4.09 3.40 13.67
C ALA A 163 -2.64 3.79 13.49
N ARG A 164 -2.36 4.98 12.96
CA ARG A 164 -1.01 5.34 12.52
C ARG A 164 -0.48 6.55 13.25
N PHE A 165 0.74 6.41 13.76
CA PHE A 165 1.55 7.51 14.26
C PHE A 165 2.54 7.89 13.17
N ILE A 166 2.55 9.17 12.78
CA ILE A 166 3.41 9.68 11.72
C ILE A 166 4.20 10.85 12.29
N PHE A 167 5.51 10.69 12.34
CA PHE A 167 6.48 11.72 12.71
C PHE A 167 7.27 12.08 11.46
N GLN A 168 7.32 13.36 11.11
CA GLN A 168 8.06 13.80 9.93
C GLN A 168 8.52 15.23 10.09
N GLY A 169 9.59 15.61 9.41
CA GLY A 169 10.14 16.94 9.55
C GLY A 169 11.50 17.08 8.89
N HIS A 170 12.32 17.97 9.43
CA HIS A 170 13.71 18.14 9.03
C HIS A 170 14.56 18.44 10.26
N ALA A 171 15.83 18.07 10.23
CA ALA A 171 16.80 18.32 11.29
C ALA A 171 18.15 18.68 10.66
N PHE A 172 18.98 19.49 11.32
CA PHE A 172 20.24 19.98 10.74
C PHE A 172 20.03 20.72 9.40
N GLY A 173 18.90 21.42 9.26
CA GLY A 173 18.53 22.22 8.08
C GLY A 173 17.41 21.61 7.23
N LYS A 174 16.71 22.48 6.48
CA LYS A 174 15.50 22.16 5.69
C LYS A 174 15.69 21.08 4.61
N HIS A 175 16.94 20.80 4.24
CA HIS A 175 17.28 19.84 3.19
C HIS A 175 17.50 18.42 3.68
N ASN A 176 17.54 18.19 4.99
CA ASN A 176 17.71 16.88 5.61
C ASN A 176 16.37 16.50 6.25
N GLN A 177 15.50 15.91 5.45
CA GLN A 177 14.14 15.56 5.84
C GLN A 177 14.09 14.14 6.37
N TYR A 178 13.16 13.86 7.29
CA TYR A 178 12.95 12.52 7.82
C TYR A 178 11.47 12.17 7.91
N LYS A 179 11.17 10.88 7.90
CA LYS A 179 9.84 10.36 8.17
C LYS A 179 9.91 9.02 8.91
N LEU A 180 9.10 8.90 9.95
CA LEU A 180 8.77 7.67 10.66
C LEU A 180 7.24 7.48 10.64
N GLU A 181 6.75 6.33 10.19
CA GLU A 181 5.34 5.95 10.22
C GLU A 181 5.19 4.57 10.87
N ILE A 182 4.39 4.51 11.94
CA ILE A 182 4.17 3.31 12.77
C ILE A 182 2.69 2.95 12.74
N ASP A 183 2.36 1.66 12.67
CA ASP A 183 1.00 1.11 12.74
C ASP A 183 0.98 -0.06 13.75
N PRO A 184 0.64 0.17 15.03
CA PRO A 184 0.75 -0.83 16.09
C PRO A 184 -0.36 -1.89 16.03
N LEU A 185 -1.33 -1.76 15.12
CA LEU A 185 -2.36 -2.78 14.90
C LEU A 185 -1.84 -3.99 14.08
N ARG A 186 -0.60 -3.94 13.61
CA ARG A 186 0.02 -5.05 12.89
C ARG A 186 0.77 -5.92 13.90
N ALA A 187 0.56 -7.23 13.86
CA ALA A 187 1.28 -8.18 14.73
C ALA A 187 2.79 -8.13 14.46
N ASP A 188 3.16 -8.31 13.19
CA ASP A 188 4.51 -8.04 12.69
C ASP A 188 4.54 -6.73 11.93
N ASN A 189 5.75 -6.25 11.60
CA ASN A 189 5.87 -5.25 10.56
C ASN A 189 5.23 -3.89 10.95
N VAL A 190 5.41 -3.51 12.23
CA VAL A 190 4.82 -2.33 12.90
C VAL A 190 5.36 -1.00 12.33
N VAL A 191 6.66 -0.91 12.09
CA VAL A 191 7.28 0.24 11.41
C VAL A 191 7.02 0.14 9.91
N LEU A 192 6.29 1.10 9.34
CA LEU A 192 5.97 1.13 7.92
C LEU A 192 7.01 1.92 7.12
N ASP A 193 7.20 3.20 7.43
CA ASP A 193 8.20 4.04 6.76
C ASP A 193 9.22 4.50 7.78
N TYR A 194 10.50 4.42 7.45
CA TYR A 194 11.60 4.99 8.23
C TYR A 194 12.74 5.38 7.29
N TYR A 195 12.80 6.65 6.90
CA TYR A 195 13.78 7.10 5.90
C TYR A 195 14.21 8.55 6.09
N LEU A 196 15.34 8.86 5.47
CA LEU A 196 15.91 10.20 5.33
C LEU A 196 15.86 10.63 3.86
N ASP A 197 15.59 11.91 3.64
CA ASP A 197 15.52 12.58 2.33
C ASP A 197 16.52 13.74 2.32
N PHE A 198 17.54 13.66 1.47
CA PHE A 198 18.52 14.72 1.24
C PHE A 198 18.16 15.49 -0.02
N THR A 199 17.72 16.73 0.13
CA THR A 199 17.04 17.51 -0.93
C THR A 199 17.79 18.78 -1.35
N LYS A 200 19.08 18.89 -1.00
CA LYS A 200 19.89 20.10 -1.25
C LYS A 200 20.04 20.44 -2.74
N LYS A 201 20.07 19.43 -3.62
CA LYS A 201 20.14 19.62 -5.06
C LYS A 201 18.80 19.27 -5.70
N ARG A 202 18.25 20.17 -6.51
CA ARG A 202 16.95 19.99 -7.18
C ARG A 202 16.90 18.67 -7.97
N ASP A 203 17.90 18.47 -8.83
CA ASP A 203 17.92 17.38 -9.82
C ASP A 203 18.48 16.08 -9.28
N VAL A 204 19.09 16.09 -8.09
CA VAL A 204 19.70 14.91 -7.44
C VAL A 204 19.37 14.97 -5.96
N GLN A 205 18.23 14.40 -5.61
CA GLN A 205 17.81 14.20 -4.22
C GLN A 205 18.02 12.73 -3.89
N VAL A 206 18.47 12.44 -2.67
CA VAL A 206 18.77 11.07 -2.25
C VAL A 206 17.80 10.67 -1.15
N ARG A 207 17.17 9.51 -1.27
CA ARG A 207 16.39 8.88 -0.20
C ARG A 207 17.07 7.61 0.26
N ILE A 208 17.17 7.40 1.57
CA ILE A 208 17.74 6.19 2.15
C ILE A 208 16.85 5.71 3.31
N GLY A 209 16.58 4.42 3.37
CA GLY A 209 15.86 3.77 4.47
C GLY A 209 14.74 2.87 3.97
N GLN A 210 13.72 2.66 4.80
CA GLN A 210 12.53 1.89 4.47
C GLN A 210 11.38 2.78 4.00
N TYR A 211 10.87 2.54 2.80
CA TYR A 211 9.79 3.32 2.23
C TYR A 211 9.06 2.56 1.14
N LYS A 212 7.90 3.08 0.71
CA LYS A 212 7.19 2.53 -0.45
C LYS A 212 8.03 2.74 -1.70
N ILE A 213 8.37 1.65 -2.36
CA ILE A 213 9.01 1.70 -3.65
C ILE A 213 8.07 2.42 -4.63
N SER A 214 8.64 3.26 -5.49
CA SER A 214 7.85 4.07 -6.42
C SER A 214 7.40 3.27 -7.65
N SER A 215 6.83 2.07 -7.46
CA SER A 215 6.42 1.18 -8.56
C SER A 215 5.26 1.76 -9.38
N ASN A 216 4.20 2.20 -8.71
CA ASN A 216 3.00 2.74 -9.33
C ASN A 216 2.34 3.80 -8.44
N ARG A 217 1.59 4.70 -9.06
CA ARG A 217 1.06 5.90 -8.41
C ARG A 217 0.09 5.59 -7.29
N GLN A 218 -0.91 4.74 -7.53
CA GLN A 218 -1.94 4.39 -6.54
C GLN A 218 -1.31 3.75 -5.30
N ARG A 219 -0.22 2.97 -5.44
CA ARG A 219 0.52 2.37 -4.31
C ARG A 219 1.17 3.45 -3.46
N VAL A 220 1.84 4.41 -4.10
CA VAL A 220 2.57 5.50 -3.43
C VAL A 220 1.61 6.46 -2.73
N ILE A 221 0.46 6.78 -3.35
CA ILE A 221 -0.60 7.59 -2.73
C ILE A 221 -0.92 7.08 -1.32
N SER A 222 -0.97 7.98 -0.35
CA SER A 222 -1.27 7.62 1.04
C SER A 222 -2.65 6.96 1.12
N SER A 223 -2.81 5.90 1.93
CA SER A 223 -4.13 5.29 2.14
C SER A 223 -5.16 6.28 2.71
N GLY A 224 -4.71 7.37 3.34
CA GLY A 224 -5.59 8.45 3.79
C GLY A 224 -6.10 9.36 2.67
N ASN A 225 -5.47 9.32 1.49
CA ASN A 225 -5.73 10.20 0.36
C ASN A 225 -6.43 9.50 -0.82
N LEU A 226 -7.00 8.33 -0.58
CA LEU A 226 -7.79 7.58 -1.57
C LEU A 226 -9.18 8.18 -1.72
N GLN A 227 -9.74 8.02 -2.92
CA GLN A 227 -11.11 8.38 -3.31
C GLN A 227 -12.11 7.27 -2.96
N MET A 228 -11.64 6.02 -2.84
CA MET A 228 -12.41 4.84 -2.41
C MET A 228 -11.85 4.27 -1.10
N VAL A 229 -12.53 3.31 -0.48
CA VAL A 229 -12.08 2.68 0.77
C VAL A 229 -10.75 1.94 0.56
N ASP A 230 -10.60 1.30 -0.60
CA ASP A 230 -9.42 0.56 -1.00
C ASP A 230 -8.87 0.89 -2.39
N ARG A 231 -7.60 0.53 -2.58
CA ARG A 231 -6.95 0.54 -3.90
C ARG A 231 -7.55 -0.53 -4.80
N SER A 232 -7.23 -0.47 -6.09
CA SER A 232 -7.71 -1.45 -7.07
C SER A 232 -7.15 -2.85 -6.82
N ARG A 233 -7.81 -3.87 -7.37
CA ARG A 233 -7.27 -5.24 -7.41
C ARG A 233 -5.97 -5.30 -8.21
N VAL A 234 -5.85 -4.52 -9.29
CA VAL A 234 -4.59 -4.37 -10.05
C VAL A 234 -3.47 -3.88 -9.14
N ASN A 235 -3.74 -2.91 -8.26
CA ASN A 235 -2.75 -2.46 -7.29
C ASN A 235 -2.38 -3.59 -6.31
N ALA A 236 -3.35 -4.32 -5.77
CA ALA A 236 -3.12 -5.41 -4.83
C ALA A 236 -2.32 -6.57 -5.43
N GLU A 237 -2.48 -6.84 -6.74
CA GLU A 237 -1.83 -7.96 -7.41
C GLU A 237 -0.42 -7.66 -7.93
N PHE A 238 -0.22 -6.46 -8.51
CA PHE A 238 1.02 -6.17 -9.24
C PHE A 238 2.01 -5.29 -8.47
N SER A 239 1.56 -4.48 -7.52
CA SER A 239 2.43 -3.44 -6.93
C SER A 239 3.54 -4.05 -6.07
N LEU A 240 4.73 -3.46 -6.16
CA LEU A 240 5.78 -3.66 -5.16
C LEU A 240 5.46 -2.78 -3.95
N ASP A 241 5.69 -3.32 -2.75
CA ASP A 241 5.30 -2.63 -1.52
C ASP A 241 6.44 -1.75 -0.98
N ARG A 242 6.93 -2.08 0.20
CA ARG A 242 7.91 -1.32 0.95
C ARG A 242 9.09 -2.21 1.18
N ASP A 243 10.23 -1.56 1.16
CA ASP A 243 11.50 -2.23 1.23
C ASP A 243 12.56 -1.26 1.72
N ILE A 244 13.71 -1.81 2.11
CA ILE A 244 14.87 -1.04 2.54
C ILE A 244 15.75 -0.79 1.33
N GLY A 245 16.12 0.47 1.10
CA GLY A 245 17.01 0.79 0.00
C GLY A 245 17.40 2.25 -0.12
N ILE A 246 17.94 2.56 -1.29
CA ILE A 246 18.37 3.89 -1.68
C ILE A 246 17.78 4.23 -3.04
N ASP A 247 17.36 5.48 -3.20
CA ASP A 247 17.06 6.01 -4.51
C ASP A 247 17.54 7.45 -4.71
N ILE A 248 17.77 7.75 -5.99
CA ILE A 248 18.07 9.09 -6.49
C ILE A 248 16.82 9.56 -7.24
N ARG A 249 16.37 10.77 -6.93
CA ARG A 249 15.15 11.33 -7.50
C ARG A 249 15.25 12.81 -7.78
N SER A 250 14.40 13.29 -8.67
CA SER A 250 14.10 14.71 -8.81
C SER A 250 12.60 14.93 -8.84
N ARG A 251 12.15 15.93 -8.07
CA ARG A 251 10.74 16.38 -8.05
C ARG A 251 10.44 17.45 -9.10
N ASP A 252 11.47 18.03 -9.71
CA ASP A 252 11.41 19.04 -10.78
C ASP A 252 12.69 18.96 -11.63
N PHE A 253 12.78 17.93 -12.45
CA PHE A 253 13.96 17.68 -13.28
C PHE A 253 14.09 18.79 -14.34
N LEU A 254 15.28 19.40 -14.40
CA LEU A 254 15.63 20.54 -15.26
C LEU A 254 14.95 21.88 -14.89
N GLY A 255 14.20 21.97 -13.78
CA GLY A 255 13.70 23.26 -13.31
C GLY A 255 12.54 23.84 -14.11
N LYS A 256 11.74 23.00 -14.76
CA LYS A 256 10.66 23.43 -15.69
C LYS A 256 9.26 23.08 -15.18
N ASP A 257 9.16 22.54 -13.96
CA ASP A 257 7.96 22.01 -13.33
C ASP A 257 7.23 20.93 -14.14
N LYS A 258 7.94 20.22 -15.02
CA LYS A 258 7.31 19.31 -16.00
C LYS A 258 7.75 17.87 -15.88
N MET A 259 8.82 17.58 -15.17
CA MET A 259 9.42 16.24 -15.18
C MET A 259 9.85 15.81 -13.79
N ARG A 260 9.74 14.50 -13.54
CA ARG A 260 10.26 13.84 -12.35
C ARG A 260 10.90 12.53 -12.76
N TYR A 261 11.86 12.08 -11.96
CA TYR A 261 12.40 10.74 -12.11
C TYR A 261 12.74 10.14 -10.75
N VAL A 262 12.80 8.82 -10.69
CA VAL A 262 13.30 8.03 -9.57
C VAL A 262 14.13 6.88 -10.12
N LEU A 263 15.34 6.70 -9.61
CA LEU A 263 16.23 5.55 -9.85
C LEU A 263 16.52 4.92 -8.50
N GLY A 264 16.13 3.68 -8.27
CA GLY A 264 16.22 3.04 -6.95
C GLY A 264 16.80 1.64 -6.99
N ILE A 265 17.47 1.27 -5.91
CA ILE A 265 17.94 -0.09 -5.62
C ILE A 265 17.50 -0.43 -4.19
N THR A 266 16.84 -1.56 -4.01
CA THR A 266 16.35 -2.02 -2.70
C THR A 266 16.68 -3.49 -2.45
N SER A 267 16.62 -3.93 -1.19
CA SER A 267 17.06 -5.27 -0.76
C SER A 267 16.20 -6.42 -1.27
N GLY A 268 14.94 -6.16 -1.65
CA GLY A 268 13.90 -7.12 -2.05
C GLY A 268 13.36 -7.97 -0.90
N THR A 269 13.75 -7.68 0.33
CA THR A 269 13.42 -8.47 1.52
C THR A 269 12.08 -8.06 2.15
N GLY A 270 11.54 -6.92 1.74
CA GLY A 270 10.25 -6.41 2.17
C GLY A 270 10.34 -5.57 3.44
N LEU A 271 9.22 -5.49 4.16
CA LEU A 271 9.12 -4.66 5.37
C LEU A 271 9.85 -5.28 6.56
N ASN A 272 10.53 -4.44 7.35
CA ASN A 272 11.22 -4.74 8.61
C ASN A 272 12.06 -6.01 8.59
N ASN A 273 12.65 -6.33 7.44
CA ASN A 273 13.50 -7.49 7.30
C ASN A 273 14.96 -7.04 7.25
N PRO A 274 15.70 -7.10 8.39
CA PRO A 274 17.10 -6.72 8.44
C PRO A 274 18.01 -7.76 7.79
N GLN A 275 17.52 -8.97 7.50
CA GLN A 275 18.32 -10.02 6.90
C GLN A 275 18.49 -9.73 5.41
N PHE A 276 19.70 -9.35 5.05
CA PHE A 276 20.11 -9.24 3.67
C PHE A 276 20.29 -10.65 3.09
N LYS A 277 19.43 -11.07 2.18
CA LYS A 277 19.64 -12.27 1.38
C LYS A 277 20.48 -11.87 0.17
N ASP A 278 21.59 -12.57 -0.05
CA ASP A 278 22.53 -12.23 -1.13
C ASP A 278 21.81 -12.18 -2.49
N PHE A 279 21.88 -11.02 -3.16
CA PHE A 279 21.43 -10.77 -4.53
C PHE A 279 19.92 -10.90 -4.84
N ALA A 280 19.02 -10.72 -3.85
CA ALA A 280 17.57 -10.66 -4.06
C ALA A 280 17.04 -9.23 -4.36
N MET A 281 17.82 -8.40 -5.06
CA MET A 281 17.56 -6.95 -5.14
C MET A 281 16.42 -6.56 -6.10
N VAL A 282 15.84 -5.39 -5.86
CA VAL A 282 14.95 -4.70 -6.80
C VAL A 282 15.63 -3.48 -7.40
N TYR A 283 15.65 -3.41 -8.72
CA TYR A 283 16.14 -2.26 -9.48
C TYR A 283 14.94 -1.54 -10.10
N LEU A 284 14.80 -0.23 -9.83
CA LEU A 284 13.67 0.57 -10.26
C LEU A 284 14.10 1.79 -11.07
N VAL A 285 13.39 2.04 -12.17
CA VAL A 285 13.41 3.31 -12.89
C VAL A 285 11.99 3.81 -13.10
N ARG A 286 11.72 5.05 -12.70
CA ARG A 286 10.45 5.75 -12.93
C ARG A 286 10.70 7.10 -13.55
N PHE A 287 9.87 7.45 -14.53
CA PHE A 287 9.81 8.78 -15.13
C PHE A 287 8.37 9.29 -15.10
N GLU A 288 8.19 10.57 -14.81
CA GLU A 288 6.88 11.24 -14.88
C GLU A 288 6.98 12.53 -15.69
N TYR A 289 5.97 12.76 -16.52
CA TYR A 289 5.78 13.98 -17.30
C TYR A 289 4.47 14.67 -16.95
N LEU A 290 4.56 15.96 -16.64
CA LEU A 290 3.47 16.81 -16.17
C LEU A 290 3.33 17.99 -17.14
N PRO A 291 2.70 17.82 -18.31
CA PRO A 291 2.70 18.83 -19.38
C PRO A 291 2.18 20.21 -18.94
N PHE A 292 1.28 20.23 -17.96
CA PHE A 292 0.68 21.44 -17.44
C PHE A 292 1.39 22.02 -16.21
N GLY A 293 2.46 21.41 -15.70
CA GLY A 293 3.12 21.85 -14.47
C GLY A 293 2.79 20.98 -13.26
N ILE A 294 3.64 21.02 -12.23
CA ILE A 294 3.47 20.29 -10.97
C ILE A 294 2.16 20.69 -10.27
N PHE A 295 1.43 19.68 -9.77
CA PHE A 295 0.18 19.85 -9.02
C PHE A 295 0.07 18.78 -7.92
N ARG A 296 -1.04 18.78 -7.18
CA ARG A 296 -1.32 17.78 -6.13
C ARG A 296 -1.83 16.48 -6.76
N ASP A 297 -0.91 15.72 -7.33
CA ASP A 297 -1.16 14.48 -8.07
C ASP A 297 -1.07 13.21 -7.18
N TYR A 298 -0.50 13.30 -5.97
CA TYR A 298 -0.51 12.22 -4.96
C TYR A 298 -1.69 12.32 -3.96
N SER A 299 -2.85 12.66 -4.49
CA SER A 299 -4.17 12.62 -3.84
C SER A 299 -5.15 12.33 -4.95
N GLU A 300 -6.08 11.40 -4.79
CA GLU A 300 -6.93 10.99 -5.93
C GLU A 300 -7.94 12.09 -6.28
N VAL A 301 -8.47 12.79 -5.28
CA VAL A 301 -9.55 13.78 -5.41
C VAL A 301 -9.04 15.18 -5.80
N ASP A 302 -9.81 15.92 -6.60
CA ASP A 302 -9.51 17.33 -6.94
C ASP A 302 -10.16 18.35 -5.97
N PHE A 303 -9.71 18.37 -4.71
CA PHE A 303 -10.16 19.37 -3.73
C PHE A 303 -9.83 20.81 -4.10
N ALA A 304 -8.82 21.03 -4.93
CA ALA A 304 -8.39 22.35 -5.35
C ALA A 304 -9.22 22.89 -6.53
N ARG A 305 -10.05 22.05 -7.17
CA ARG A 305 -10.83 22.40 -8.37
C ARG A 305 -9.94 23.03 -9.43
N THR A 306 -8.87 22.31 -9.75
CA THR A 306 -7.79 22.80 -10.61
C THR A 306 -8.26 23.16 -12.03
N LYS A 307 -7.51 24.03 -12.72
CA LYS A 307 -7.49 24.03 -14.20
C LYS A 307 -7.01 22.65 -14.69
N PRO A 308 -7.28 22.23 -15.94
CA PRO A 308 -6.80 20.94 -16.44
C PRO A 308 -5.33 20.69 -16.11
N ARG A 309 -5.07 19.64 -15.33
CA ARG A 309 -3.75 19.13 -14.98
C ARG A 309 -3.69 17.66 -15.33
N LEU A 310 -2.50 17.21 -15.73
CA LEU A 310 -2.23 15.85 -16.15
C LEU A 310 -0.82 15.49 -15.68
N SER A 311 -0.68 14.29 -15.15
CA SER A 311 0.61 13.65 -14.91
C SER A 311 0.55 12.26 -15.54
N ILE A 312 1.56 11.92 -16.33
CA ILE A 312 1.74 10.60 -16.94
C ILE A 312 3.04 10.04 -16.39
N GLY A 313 3.00 8.83 -15.83
CA GLY A 313 4.16 8.12 -15.30
C GLY A 313 4.38 6.80 -16.02
N SER A 314 5.63 6.37 -16.10
CA SER A 314 5.98 4.99 -16.41
C SER A 314 7.05 4.51 -15.45
N THR A 315 7.01 3.23 -15.11
CA THR A 315 7.97 2.61 -14.20
C THR A 315 8.30 1.22 -14.69
N TYR A 316 9.59 0.92 -14.74
CA TYR A 316 10.10 -0.43 -14.93
C TYR A 316 10.81 -0.87 -13.66
N SER A 317 10.61 -2.12 -13.28
CA SER A 317 11.33 -2.71 -12.15
C SER A 317 11.76 -4.13 -12.48
N PHE A 318 13.01 -4.44 -12.20
CA PHE A 318 13.54 -5.80 -12.23
C PHE A 318 13.75 -6.28 -10.80
N PHE A 319 13.13 -7.40 -10.46
CA PHE A 319 13.25 -8.03 -9.16
C PHE A 319 13.97 -9.35 -9.36
N GLN A 320 15.19 -9.43 -8.86
CA GLN A 320 16.02 -10.61 -8.93
C GLN A 320 15.72 -11.55 -7.76
N ASN A 321 15.62 -12.86 -8.02
CA ASN A 321 15.50 -13.91 -6.99
C ASN A 321 14.39 -13.66 -5.93
N ALA A 322 13.21 -13.23 -6.36
CA ALA A 322 12.09 -13.08 -5.44
C ALA A 322 11.65 -14.44 -4.88
N ASP A 323 11.46 -14.54 -3.56
CA ASP A 323 11.05 -15.77 -2.87
C ASP A 323 9.53 -15.87 -2.65
N ARG A 324 8.75 -14.87 -3.10
CA ARG A 324 7.29 -14.87 -3.02
C ARG A 324 6.64 -14.68 -4.39
N ALA A 325 5.42 -15.20 -4.52
CA ALA A 325 4.66 -15.28 -5.76
C ALA A 325 4.34 -13.93 -6.45
N ARG A 326 4.46 -12.81 -5.73
CA ARG A 326 4.23 -11.45 -6.26
C ARG A 326 5.44 -10.52 -6.06
N GLY A 327 6.64 -11.06 -5.93
CA GLY A 327 7.85 -10.30 -5.62
C GLY A 327 8.15 -10.34 -4.12
N MET A 328 7.98 -9.21 -3.42
CA MET A 328 8.21 -9.09 -1.96
C MET A 328 6.95 -9.33 -1.12
N VAL A 329 5.84 -9.62 -1.78
CA VAL A 329 4.53 -9.86 -1.16
C VAL A 329 3.89 -11.13 -1.73
N GLY A 330 2.84 -11.62 -1.07
CA GLY A 330 2.22 -12.91 -1.40
C GLY A 330 2.86 -14.07 -0.65
N ALA A 331 2.32 -15.26 -0.91
CA ALA A 331 2.84 -16.50 -0.32
C ALA A 331 4.28 -16.75 -0.79
N PRO A 332 5.16 -17.24 0.10
CA PRO A 332 6.43 -17.79 -0.32
C PRO A 332 6.19 -19.01 -1.23
N PHE A 333 7.16 -19.32 -2.08
CA PHE A 333 7.07 -20.54 -2.88
C PHE A 333 7.30 -21.77 -1.99
N ALA A 334 6.34 -22.68 -1.98
CA ALA A 334 6.38 -23.88 -1.12
C ALA A 334 7.55 -24.82 -1.46
N ASP A 335 7.98 -24.85 -2.72
CA ASP A 335 9.14 -25.61 -3.19
C ASP A 335 10.50 -25.01 -2.78
N GLY A 336 10.51 -23.87 -2.06
CA GLY A 336 11.72 -23.13 -1.68
C GLY A 336 12.42 -22.41 -2.84
N GLY A 337 11.85 -22.44 -4.04
CA GLY A 337 12.41 -21.82 -5.24
C GLY A 337 12.25 -20.29 -5.28
N THR A 338 12.80 -19.66 -6.31
CA THR A 338 12.73 -18.20 -6.51
C THR A 338 12.16 -17.83 -7.89
N ALA A 339 11.98 -16.55 -8.14
CA ALA A 339 11.58 -16.04 -9.45
C ALA A 339 12.24 -14.70 -9.77
N ASP A 340 12.74 -14.57 -10.99
CA ASP A 340 13.13 -13.28 -11.54
C ASP A 340 11.91 -12.63 -12.18
N TYR A 341 11.52 -11.44 -11.72
CA TYR A 341 10.37 -10.72 -12.23
C TYR A 341 10.74 -9.41 -12.92
N HIS A 342 10.05 -9.15 -14.02
CA HIS A 342 10.00 -7.86 -14.69
C HIS A 342 8.61 -7.26 -14.52
N PHE A 343 8.57 -6.04 -13.99
CA PHE A 343 7.35 -5.25 -13.83
C PHE A 343 7.40 -4.03 -14.73
N LEU A 344 6.31 -3.75 -15.42
CA LEU A 344 6.09 -2.49 -16.15
C LEU A 344 4.77 -1.88 -15.68
N PHE A 345 4.83 -0.62 -15.27
CA PHE A 345 3.67 0.20 -14.96
C PHE A 345 3.61 1.42 -15.86
N VAL A 346 2.40 1.78 -16.27
CA VAL A 346 2.10 3.04 -16.94
C VAL A 346 0.88 3.63 -16.25
N ASP A 347 0.99 4.86 -15.74
CA ASP A 347 -0.08 5.52 -15.02
C ASP A 347 -0.36 6.92 -15.57
N ALA A 348 -1.61 7.36 -15.46
CA ALA A 348 -2.01 8.73 -15.75
C ALA A 348 -3.00 9.21 -14.70
N ILE A 349 -2.82 10.45 -14.21
CA ILE A 349 -3.81 11.13 -13.38
C ILE A 349 -4.16 12.49 -13.97
N PHE A 350 -5.45 12.70 -14.20
CA PHE A 350 -6.02 13.93 -14.72
C PHE A 350 -6.93 14.59 -13.68
N LYS A 351 -6.87 15.92 -13.58
CA LYS A 351 -7.75 16.71 -12.72
C LYS A 351 -8.24 17.97 -13.41
N ALA A 352 -9.53 18.29 -13.25
CA ALA A 352 -10.11 19.53 -13.73
C ALA A 352 -11.41 19.86 -13.00
N ARG A 353 -11.51 21.04 -12.38
CA ARG A 353 -12.74 21.62 -11.83
C ARG A 353 -13.50 20.69 -10.87
N GLY A 354 -12.81 19.84 -10.12
CA GLY A 354 -13.41 18.86 -9.20
C GLY A 354 -13.58 17.46 -9.80
N PHE A 355 -13.41 17.30 -11.12
CA PHE A 355 -13.24 15.99 -11.75
C PHE A 355 -11.82 15.49 -11.53
N SER A 356 -11.71 14.20 -11.27
CA SER A 356 -10.45 13.48 -11.19
C SER A 356 -10.59 12.10 -11.82
N ALA A 357 -9.59 11.71 -12.61
CA ALA A 357 -9.50 10.37 -13.16
C ALA A 357 -8.06 9.87 -13.05
N ILE A 358 -7.90 8.60 -12.67
CA ILE A 358 -6.64 7.87 -12.64
C ILE A 358 -6.80 6.58 -13.44
N SER A 359 -5.80 6.26 -14.24
CA SER A 359 -5.69 4.95 -14.90
C SER A 359 -4.31 4.39 -14.67
N GLU A 360 -4.23 3.09 -14.37
CA GLU A 360 -2.97 2.35 -14.25
C GLU A 360 -3.04 1.09 -15.11
N PHE A 361 -2.02 0.89 -15.92
CA PHE A 361 -1.72 -0.37 -16.59
C PHE A 361 -0.50 -1.00 -15.92
N ALA A 362 -0.57 -2.31 -15.71
CA ALA A 362 0.46 -3.13 -15.11
C ALA A 362 0.74 -4.33 -16.00
N TYR A 363 2.00 -4.71 -16.14
CA TYR A 363 2.43 -5.94 -16.77
C TYR A 363 3.51 -6.59 -15.92
N ARG A 364 3.38 -7.89 -15.69
CA ARG A 364 4.38 -8.69 -14.98
C ARG A 364 4.70 -9.95 -15.77
N THR A 365 5.98 -10.20 -15.95
CA THR A 365 6.50 -11.49 -16.41
C THR A 365 7.58 -11.95 -15.46
N GLY A 366 7.59 -13.24 -15.16
CA GLY A 366 8.47 -13.86 -14.21
C GLY A 366 8.90 -15.23 -14.69
N LYS A 367 10.15 -15.57 -14.40
CA LYS A 367 10.75 -16.87 -14.70
C LYS A 367 11.10 -17.55 -13.37
N ARG A 368 10.52 -18.73 -13.14
CA ARG A 368 10.78 -19.54 -11.95
C ARG A 368 12.16 -20.20 -12.04
N GLN A 369 12.83 -20.22 -10.89
CA GLN A 369 13.90 -21.15 -10.56
C GLN A 369 13.29 -22.06 -9.50
N PHE A 370 12.88 -23.26 -9.91
CA PHE A 370 12.23 -24.21 -8.99
C PHE A 370 13.23 -24.65 -7.93
N GLY A 371 12.75 -24.81 -6.70
CA GLY A 371 13.57 -25.29 -5.59
C GLY A 371 13.54 -26.82 -5.51
N ASP A 372 14.25 -27.33 -4.51
CA ASP A 372 14.48 -28.78 -4.34
C ASP A 372 13.51 -29.41 -3.32
N ILE A 373 12.61 -28.62 -2.72
CA ILE A 373 11.62 -29.14 -1.76
C ILE A 373 10.45 -29.76 -2.54
N THR A 374 10.27 -31.06 -2.41
CA THR A 374 9.25 -31.84 -3.14
C THR A 374 8.12 -32.36 -2.26
N GLU A 375 8.27 -32.33 -0.94
CA GLU A 375 7.29 -32.80 0.05
C GLU A 375 7.19 -31.77 1.19
N ASP A 376 6.00 -31.64 1.77
CA ASP A 376 5.79 -30.81 2.97
C ASP A 376 6.21 -31.55 4.25
N ASP A 377 6.08 -30.89 5.40
CA ASP A 377 6.44 -31.45 6.71
C ASP A 377 5.60 -32.69 7.08
N GLU A 378 4.47 -32.92 6.39
CA GLU A 378 3.57 -34.07 6.56
C GLU A 378 3.81 -35.19 5.52
N GLY A 379 4.74 -34.99 4.59
CA GLY A 379 5.08 -35.94 3.53
C GLY A 379 4.16 -35.87 2.29
N ASN A 380 3.31 -34.85 2.18
CA ASN A 380 2.48 -34.66 1.00
C ASN A 380 3.30 -34.04 -0.15
N PRO A 381 3.10 -34.45 -1.41
CA PRO A 381 3.80 -33.86 -2.55
C PRO A 381 3.51 -32.36 -2.72
N ILE A 382 4.55 -31.56 -2.88
CA ILE A 382 4.44 -30.13 -3.22
C ILE A 382 4.51 -29.96 -4.73
N GLU A 383 3.42 -29.48 -5.34
CA GLU A 383 3.42 -29.11 -6.75
C GLU A 383 4.06 -27.73 -6.97
N PRO A 384 5.10 -27.62 -7.82
CA PRO A 384 5.74 -26.34 -8.07
C PRO A 384 4.79 -25.33 -8.72
N THR A 385 4.53 -24.22 -8.02
CA THR A 385 3.63 -23.17 -8.53
C THR A 385 4.32 -22.32 -9.59
N ALA A 386 3.65 -22.10 -10.73
CA ALA A 386 4.12 -21.22 -11.78
C ALA A 386 4.19 -19.75 -11.33
N ALA A 387 5.02 -18.93 -11.98
CA ALA A 387 5.05 -17.48 -11.72
C ALA A 387 3.71 -16.83 -12.09
N ARG A 388 3.29 -15.82 -11.32
CA ARG A 388 2.03 -15.08 -11.56
C ARG A 388 2.18 -14.07 -12.71
N ASN A 389 2.23 -14.54 -13.94
CA ASN A 389 2.46 -13.74 -15.15
C ASN A 389 1.15 -13.20 -15.73
N GLY A 390 1.13 -11.93 -16.14
CA GLY A 390 -0.06 -11.33 -16.71
C GLY A 390 -0.02 -9.82 -16.85
N LEU A 391 -1.20 -9.25 -17.13
CA LEU A 391 -1.42 -7.82 -17.21
C LEU A 391 -2.62 -7.41 -16.35
N GLY A 392 -2.63 -6.16 -15.92
CA GLY A 392 -3.73 -5.56 -15.20
C GLY A 392 -4.00 -4.17 -15.72
N TRP A 393 -5.26 -3.77 -15.76
CA TRP A 393 -5.66 -2.41 -16.10
C TRP A 393 -6.75 -1.92 -15.16
N MET A 394 -6.63 -0.67 -14.74
CA MET A 394 -7.66 0.00 -13.95
C MET A 394 -7.94 1.39 -14.50
N LEU A 395 -9.21 1.78 -14.40
CA LEU A 395 -9.67 3.14 -14.63
C LEU A 395 -10.59 3.51 -13.47
N GLN A 396 -10.26 4.60 -12.80
CA GLN A 396 -11.05 5.16 -11.71
C GLN A 396 -11.31 6.63 -12.02
N ALA A 397 -12.56 7.06 -11.89
CA ALA A 397 -12.96 8.44 -12.08
C ALA A 397 -13.94 8.86 -11.02
N GLY A 398 -13.94 10.15 -10.67
CA GLY A 398 -14.98 10.71 -9.82
C GLY A 398 -15.03 12.22 -9.87
N TYR A 399 -16.08 12.75 -9.27
CA TYR A 399 -16.45 14.15 -9.38
C TYR A 399 -16.88 14.70 -8.02
N LEU A 400 -16.11 15.64 -7.50
CA LEU A 400 -16.42 16.41 -6.31
C LEU A 400 -17.43 17.50 -6.66
N LEU A 401 -18.68 17.30 -6.26
CA LEU A 401 -19.80 18.18 -6.62
C LEU A 401 -19.50 19.65 -6.24
N PRO A 402 -19.80 20.62 -7.13
CA PRO A 402 -19.64 22.03 -6.81
C PRO A 402 -20.46 22.45 -5.58
N ARG A 403 -19.87 23.29 -4.72
CA ARG A 403 -20.51 23.85 -3.52
C ARG A 403 -20.98 22.84 -2.47
N THR A 404 -20.72 21.55 -2.66
CA THR A 404 -20.97 20.52 -1.65
C THR A 404 -19.66 19.85 -1.22
N ARG A 405 -19.78 18.93 -0.27
CA ARG A 405 -18.68 18.09 0.25
C ARG A 405 -18.82 16.63 -0.22
N PHE A 406 -19.73 16.35 -1.15
CA PHE A 406 -19.98 15.03 -1.68
C PHE A 406 -19.17 14.77 -2.95
N GLU A 407 -18.69 13.54 -3.08
CA GLU A 407 -18.05 13.02 -4.27
C GLU A 407 -18.62 11.66 -4.63
N PHE A 408 -18.92 11.48 -5.91
CA PHE A 408 -19.18 10.19 -6.52
C PHE A 408 -17.94 9.72 -7.25
N ALA A 409 -17.63 8.44 -7.14
CA ALA A 409 -16.55 7.81 -7.89
C ALA A 409 -16.94 6.41 -8.37
N ALA A 410 -16.42 6.02 -9.51
CA ALA A 410 -16.54 4.67 -10.06
C ALA A 410 -15.16 4.18 -10.51
N ARG A 411 -14.97 2.86 -10.44
CA ARG A 411 -13.74 2.19 -10.86
C ARG A 411 -14.06 0.89 -11.56
N GLY A 412 -13.43 0.68 -12.71
CA GLY A 412 -13.30 -0.64 -13.34
C GLY A 412 -11.87 -1.15 -13.19
N SER A 413 -11.71 -2.45 -12.99
CA SER A 413 -10.41 -3.12 -13.01
C SER A 413 -10.50 -4.47 -13.68
N MET A 414 -9.45 -4.84 -14.42
CA MET A 414 -9.32 -6.11 -15.10
C MET A 414 -7.91 -6.65 -14.88
N ILE A 415 -7.78 -7.95 -14.67
CA ILE A 415 -6.54 -8.70 -14.54
C ILE A 415 -6.66 -9.89 -15.47
N PHE A 416 -5.62 -10.12 -16.25
CA PHE A 416 -5.54 -11.24 -17.18
C PHE A 416 -4.25 -12.02 -16.96
N GLY A 417 -4.37 -13.32 -16.71
CA GLY A 417 -3.29 -14.29 -16.70
C GLY A 417 -2.71 -14.49 -18.09
N SER A 418 -1.38 -14.40 -18.23
CA SER A 418 -0.70 -14.68 -19.49
C SER A 418 -0.18 -16.11 -19.53
N SER A 419 -1.00 -17.05 -20.01
CA SER A 419 -0.62 -18.46 -20.23
C SER A 419 0.02 -18.72 -21.61
N LYS A 420 -0.17 -17.81 -22.57
CA LYS A 420 0.25 -18.00 -23.98
C LYS A 420 1.77 -18.05 -24.20
N ARG A 421 2.58 -17.53 -23.27
CA ARG A 421 4.05 -17.48 -23.40
C ARG A 421 4.76 -18.37 -22.37
N ALA A 422 4.15 -18.58 -21.21
CA ALA A 422 4.65 -19.42 -20.13
C ALA A 422 3.46 -19.82 -19.22
N PRO A 423 3.55 -20.95 -18.50
CA PRO A 423 2.59 -21.27 -17.46
C PRO A 423 2.46 -20.11 -16.46
N THR A 424 1.24 -19.85 -15.98
CA THR A 424 0.96 -18.81 -15.00
C THR A 424 0.00 -19.31 -13.95
N SER A 425 0.21 -18.91 -12.70
CA SER A 425 -0.73 -19.14 -11.59
C SER A 425 -1.65 -17.94 -11.35
N LEU A 426 -1.62 -16.94 -12.23
CA LEU A 426 -2.50 -15.77 -12.17
C LEU A 426 -3.80 -16.07 -12.93
N ASN A 427 -4.93 -15.98 -12.22
CA ASN A 427 -6.25 -16.12 -12.82
C ASN A 427 -6.79 -14.76 -13.29
N ASP A 428 -7.67 -14.82 -14.28
CA ASP A 428 -8.40 -13.66 -14.76
C ASP A 428 -9.39 -13.18 -13.70
N SER A 429 -9.45 -11.86 -13.52
CA SER A 429 -10.33 -11.25 -12.52
C SER A 429 -10.80 -9.88 -13.01
N TYR A 430 -12.10 -9.64 -12.89
CA TYR A 430 -12.77 -8.41 -13.29
C TYR A 430 -13.43 -7.81 -12.06
N GLY A 431 -13.55 -6.48 -12.02
CA GLY A 431 -14.28 -5.86 -10.94
C GLY A 431 -14.74 -4.44 -11.23
N GLY A 432 -15.89 -4.11 -10.66
CA GLY A 432 -16.47 -2.77 -10.64
C GLY A 432 -16.62 -2.28 -9.20
N THR A 433 -16.31 -1.02 -8.93
CA THR A 433 -16.56 -0.38 -7.64
C THR A 433 -17.28 0.94 -7.87
N PHE A 434 -18.33 1.23 -7.09
CA PHE A 434 -18.94 2.55 -6.98
C PHE A 434 -18.78 3.06 -5.56
N SER A 435 -18.50 4.36 -5.40
CA SER A 435 -18.30 4.98 -4.10
C SER A 435 -19.01 6.33 -3.98
N LEU A 436 -19.52 6.57 -2.78
CA LEU A 436 -19.99 7.86 -2.30
C LEU A 436 -19.14 8.28 -1.10
N SER A 437 -18.52 9.45 -1.20
CA SER A 437 -17.69 10.02 -0.13
C SER A 437 -18.24 11.36 0.33
N TYR A 438 -18.19 11.60 1.65
CA TYR A 438 -18.49 12.90 2.26
C TYR A 438 -17.28 13.41 3.05
N TYR A 439 -16.85 14.63 2.76
CA TYR A 439 -15.64 15.23 3.31
C TYR A 439 -15.96 16.32 4.34
N PHE A 440 -15.93 16.00 5.63
CA PHE A 440 -16.05 16.99 6.70
C PHE A 440 -14.93 18.02 6.64
N ALA A 441 -13.69 17.57 6.40
CA ALA A 441 -12.52 18.43 6.27
C ALA A 441 -11.51 17.87 5.26
N ARG A 442 -11.92 17.67 3.99
CA ARG A 442 -11.12 16.98 2.95
C ARG A 442 -10.70 15.58 3.41
N HIS A 443 -9.57 15.06 2.94
CA HIS A 443 -9.05 13.75 3.38
C HIS A 443 -8.85 13.59 4.90
N PRO A 444 -8.41 14.62 5.65
CA PRO A 444 -8.19 14.47 7.09
C PRO A 444 -9.39 13.98 7.89
N PHE A 445 -10.59 14.40 7.53
CA PHE A 445 -11.81 13.93 8.19
C PHE A 445 -12.89 13.66 7.15
N LYS A 446 -13.19 12.37 6.93
CA LYS A 446 -14.08 11.90 5.86
C LYS A 446 -14.79 10.60 6.24
N ILE A 447 -15.95 10.39 5.63
CA ILE A 447 -16.65 9.10 5.61
C ILE A 447 -16.85 8.67 4.17
N GLN A 448 -16.68 7.38 3.89
CA GLN A 448 -16.76 6.81 2.55
C GLN A 448 -17.54 5.51 2.59
N ALA A 449 -18.50 5.35 1.68
CA ALA A 449 -19.15 4.09 1.40
C ALA A 449 -18.76 3.64 -0.01
N ASP A 450 -18.51 2.34 -0.19
CA ASP A 450 -18.39 1.76 -1.51
C ASP A 450 -19.00 0.36 -1.61
N VAL A 451 -19.42 0.01 -2.82
CA VAL A 451 -19.89 -1.32 -3.21
C VAL A 451 -18.98 -1.79 -4.33
N SER A 452 -18.41 -2.97 -4.19
CA SER A 452 -17.61 -3.65 -5.21
C SER A 452 -18.27 -4.94 -5.65
N GLN A 453 -18.24 -5.20 -6.94
CA GLN A 453 -18.59 -6.46 -7.56
C GLN A 453 -17.33 -7.03 -8.21
N ILE A 454 -17.03 -8.29 -7.94
CA ILE A 454 -15.81 -8.96 -8.40
C ILE A 454 -16.20 -10.28 -9.04
N TRP A 455 -15.59 -10.57 -10.18
CA TRP A 455 -15.78 -11.83 -10.91
C TRP A 455 -14.42 -12.44 -11.20
N ASN A 456 -14.27 -13.75 -11.01
CA ASN A 456 -13.07 -14.49 -11.39
C ASN A 456 -13.46 -15.50 -12.48
N GLU A 457 -12.62 -15.76 -13.47
CA GLU A 457 -13.00 -16.61 -14.63
C GLU A 457 -13.36 -18.07 -14.26
N GLN A 458 -12.92 -18.55 -13.09
CA GLN A 458 -13.33 -19.85 -12.55
C GLN A 458 -14.83 -19.89 -12.20
N GLU A 459 -15.44 -18.73 -11.98
CA GLU A 459 -16.85 -18.55 -11.65
C GLU A 459 -17.53 -17.81 -12.82
N ARG A 460 -18.53 -18.44 -13.44
CA ARG A 460 -19.32 -17.80 -14.51
C ARG A 460 -19.84 -16.45 -13.99
N PHE A 461 -20.04 -15.46 -14.87
CA PHE A 461 -20.58 -14.11 -14.57
C PHE A 461 -21.88 -14.04 -13.71
N GLY A 462 -22.47 -15.18 -13.32
CA GLY A 462 -23.58 -15.31 -12.38
C GLY A 462 -23.22 -15.48 -10.89
N GLN A 463 -21.97 -15.82 -10.54
CA GLN A 463 -21.49 -15.96 -9.15
C GLN A 463 -20.33 -14.98 -8.96
N GLY A 464 -20.56 -13.83 -8.32
CA GLY A 464 -19.54 -12.82 -8.10
C GLY A 464 -19.55 -12.32 -6.67
N GLU A 465 -18.37 -12.06 -6.12
CA GLU A 465 -18.23 -11.55 -4.76
C GLU A 465 -18.71 -10.09 -4.70
N THR A 466 -19.70 -9.84 -3.85
CA THR A 466 -20.19 -8.50 -3.52
C THR A 466 -19.58 -8.04 -2.21
N VAL A 467 -18.90 -6.89 -2.23
CA VAL A 467 -18.29 -6.29 -1.03
C VAL A 467 -18.85 -4.90 -0.81
N PHE A 468 -19.57 -4.70 0.28
CA PHE A 468 -19.95 -3.39 0.80
C PHE A 468 -18.98 -2.96 1.90
N ARG A 469 -18.53 -1.70 1.86
CA ARG A 469 -17.69 -1.13 2.92
C ARG A 469 -18.16 0.25 3.31
N LEU A 470 -18.09 0.53 4.61
CA LEU A 470 -18.22 1.86 5.19
C LEU A 470 -16.96 2.17 6.00
N GLN A 471 -16.31 3.29 5.71
CA GLN A 471 -15.09 3.69 6.39
C GLN A 471 -15.17 5.13 6.90
N LEU A 472 -14.93 5.31 8.20
CA LEU A 472 -14.69 6.61 8.81
C LEU A 472 -13.19 6.81 9.00
N GLN A 473 -12.66 7.95 8.56
CA GLN A 473 -11.27 8.32 8.75
C GLN A 473 -11.16 9.65 9.49
N ALA A 474 -10.33 9.67 10.53
CA ALA A 474 -9.88 10.87 11.21
C ALA A 474 -8.34 10.92 11.22
N SER A 475 -7.78 12.05 10.82
CA SER A 475 -6.36 12.36 10.88
C SER A 475 -6.19 13.65 11.67
N ILE A 476 -5.66 13.50 12.86
CA ILE A 476 -5.38 14.57 13.82
C ILE A 476 -3.93 14.99 13.58
#